data_AF-A0A816QLS3-F1
#
_entry.id   AF-A0A816QLS3-F1
#
_cell.length_a   1.000
_cell.length_b   1.000
_cell.length_c   1.000
_cell.angle_alpha   90.00
_cell.angle_beta   90.00
_cell.angle_gamma   90.00
#
_symmetry.space_group_name_H-M   'P 1'
#
loop_
_entity.id
_entity.type
_entity.pdbx_description
1 polymer ?
#
loop_
_entity_poly.entity_id
_entity_poly.type
_entity_poly.pdbx_seq_one_letter_code
_entity_poly.pdbx_strand_id
1 'polypeptide(L)'
;MHMQHQYHNSLVLIVLLVIGSSVSKTADEIFVDELMRNYDAGETIVPGASVLVICNEKQIVRQSYGFAVIETGIETTPVTNFRLASLTKQFTAAAVLLLAEEQSERLQLDDLIRRKWLPTLPLATDAITIRHLLTHTSGLIDYEEVLVPDTDLNNQLHDSDVLDILTSQNRTYFSPAGSRYRYSNSGYALLALIVERASGKRFADFLYERIFLPLEMHGTIAFENGNSTVMHRAFGYSDISSSWTRTDQDQTSAVLGDGGIYSSIDDLLKWDAALYDNRLLNPESLRLMFTPVTMTDEPGVQYGMGWKITGDMIWHSGSTIGFRNVILRFPMRGLTVIVLTNRNHPEPYDMAITIAHHFFCRDHNPVTNASLDVFFVVDTSSTNLNVAEFGQIKSALRGVIDGLASGSVQIAILFYGSTTTVDIVHAPTNETESVGRIKTKIEQKQFRPNNMPNPSTFNMALTEMERILAREIPAGIVVIDLTIINSIAVALRTSTNFAASSNGFPWAVGTCGTGMELTAAGTMCICTNGYILRPCDNYTSWGGIDGLTCAAPSQSITVSFE
;
A
#
# COMPACT_ATOMS: atom_id res chain seq x y z
N MET A 1 35.02 50.90 -71.95
CA MET A 1 33.77 51.05 -71.18
C MET A 1 32.91 49.82 -71.44
N HIS A 2 33.08 48.73 -70.69
CA HIS A 2 32.45 48.44 -69.38
C HIS A 2 30.92 48.36 -69.43
N MET A 3 30.41 47.13 -69.47
CA MET A 3 29.28 46.70 -68.63
C MET A 3 29.46 45.20 -68.33
N GLN A 4 29.81 44.88 -67.08
CA GLN A 4 29.57 43.58 -66.46
C GLN A 4 28.45 43.79 -65.44
N HIS A 5 27.33 43.09 -65.59
CA HIS A 5 26.31 42.98 -64.55
C HIS A 5 26.72 41.86 -63.58
N GLN A 6 27.09 42.24 -62.34
CA GLN A 6 27.18 41.31 -61.22
C GLN A 6 25.78 41.11 -60.61
N TYR A 7 25.34 39.86 -60.54
CA TYR A 7 24.24 39.42 -59.71
C TYR A 7 24.70 39.39 -58.23
N HIS A 8 24.07 40.19 -57.37
CA HIS A 8 24.22 40.05 -55.91
C HIS A 8 23.24 38.97 -55.43
N ASN A 9 23.78 37.81 -55.05
CA ASN A 9 23.09 36.81 -54.23
C ASN A 9 23.13 37.26 -52.77
N SER A 10 22.03 37.79 -52.24
CA SER A 10 21.86 37.99 -50.80
C SER A 10 21.48 36.66 -50.16
N LEU A 11 22.47 35.99 -49.57
CA LEU A 11 22.28 34.82 -48.71
C LEU A 11 21.74 35.30 -47.35
N VAL A 12 20.43 35.16 -47.11
CA VAL A 12 19.84 35.38 -45.78
C VAL A 12 20.12 34.14 -44.93
N LEU A 13 21.14 34.22 -44.08
CA LEU A 13 21.46 33.21 -43.08
C LEU A 13 20.46 33.33 -41.92
N ILE A 14 19.40 32.51 -41.92
CA ILE A 14 18.52 32.36 -40.77
C ILE A 14 19.24 31.48 -39.75
N VAL A 15 19.86 32.10 -38.75
CA VAL A 15 20.37 31.42 -37.57
C VAL A 15 19.18 31.14 -36.65
N LEU A 16 18.65 29.91 -36.72
CA LEU A 16 17.74 29.37 -35.71
C LEU A 16 18.54 29.10 -34.44
N LEU A 17 18.51 30.04 -33.50
CA LEU A 17 18.92 29.81 -32.12
C LEU A 17 17.92 28.82 -31.49
N VAL A 18 18.26 27.54 -31.50
CA VAL A 18 17.64 26.55 -30.60
C VAL A 18 18.16 26.89 -29.21
N ILE A 19 17.38 27.68 -28.47
CA ILE A 19 17.56 27.81 -27.02
C ILE A 19 17.15 26.45 -26.46
N GLY A 20 18.13 25.56 -26.29
CA GLY A 20 17.94 24.32 -25.55
C GLY A 20 17.54 24.68 -24.14
N SER A 21 16.28 24.45 -23.78
CA SER A 21 15.82 24.55 -22.40
C SER A 21 16.62 23.54 -21.59
N SER A 22 17.64 23.99 -20.87
CA SER A 22 18.25 23.18 -19.81
C SER A 22 17.15 22.97 -18.76
N VAL A 23 16.55 21.78 -18.73
CA VAL A 23 15.62 21.42 -17.67
C VAL A 23 16.43 21.42 -16.37
N SER A 24 16.21 22.42 -15.53
CA SER A 24 16.82 22.47 -14.21
C SER A 24 16.25 21.33 -13.39
N LYS A 25 17.11 20.54 -12.74
CA LYS A 25 16.67 19.54 -11.76
C LYS A 25 15.83 20.21 -10.67
N THR A 26 14.77 19.52 -10.25
CA THR A 26 13.93 19.95 -9.13
C THR A 26 14.66 19.78 -7.79
N ALA A 27 14.17 20.44 -6.73
CA ALA A 27 14.74 20.26 -5.38
C ALA A 27 14.65 18.80 -4.90
N ASP A 28 13.61 18.10 -5.34
CA ASP A 28 13.36 16.69 -5.06
C ASP A 28 14.36 15.77 -5.75
N GLU A 29 14.64 16.02 -7.04
CA GLU A 29 15.69 15.32 -7.78
C GLU A 29 17.07 15.59 -7.18
N ILE A 30 17.37 16.83 -6.77
CA ILE A 30 18.64 17.18 -6.12
C ILE A 30 18.80 16.44 -4.78
N PHE A 31 17.72 16.30 -4.01
CA PHE A 31 17.75 15.55 -2.75
C PHE A 31 18.08 14.08 -2.99
N VAL A 32 17.45 13.44 -3.99
CA VAL A 32 17.74 12.05 -4.35
C VAL A 32 19.17 11.91 -4.89
N ASP A 33 19.63 12.83 -5.73
CA ASP A 33 21.01 12.83 -6.24
C ASP A 33 22.04 12.83 -5.10
N GLU A 34 21.84 13.62 -4.05
CA GLU A 34 22.76 13.66 -2.91
C GLU A 34 22.80 12.32 -2.15
N LEU A 35 21.66 11.65 -1.97
CA LEU A 35 21.61 10.30 -1.40
C LEU A 35 22.26 9.26 -2.31
N MET A 36 22.18 9.47 -3.62
CA MET A 36 22.70 8.58 -4.65
C MET A 36 24.14 8.89 -5.07
N ARG A 37 24.80 9.89 -4.49
CA ARG A 37 26.15 10.35 -4.87
C ARG A 37 27.22 9.25 -4.90
N ASN A 38 27.06 8.21 -4.08
CA ASN A 38 27.98 7.05 -4.05
C ASN A 38 27.79 6.08 -5.25
N TYR A 39 26.78 6.33 -6.08
CA TYR A 39 26.56 5.72 -7.40
C TYR A 39 26.93 6.68 -8.55
N ASP A 40 27.19 7.95 -8.24
CA ASP A 40 27.43 9.05 -9.18
C ASP A 40 28.76 9.77 -8.85
N ALA A 41 29.79 9.00 -8.49
CA ALA A 41 31.06 9.52 -7.95
C ALA A 41 32.04 10.00 -9.05
N GLY A 42 31.52 10.70 -10.08
CA GLY A 42 32.31 11.28 -11.16
C GLY A 42 33.09 10.23 -11.98
N GLU A 43 34.43 10.32 -11.97
CA GLU A 43 35.32 9.42 -12.72
C GLU A 43 35.43 8.00 -12.14
N THR A 44 34.82 7.74 -10.97
CA THR A 44 34.90 6.42 -10.32
C THR A 44 33.87 5.47 -10.92
N ILE A 45 34.34 4.40 -11.57
CA ILE A 45 33.47 3.36 -12.11
C ILE A 45 32.87 2.54 -10.95
N VAL A 46 31.56 2.65 -10.76
CA VAL A 46 30.80 1.95 -9.72
C VAL A 46 29.59 1.22 -10.32
N PRO A 47 29.16 0.10 -9.74
CA PRO A 47 27.90 -0.53 -10.11
C PRO A 47 26.77 0.46 -9.89
N GLY A 48 25.80 0.43 -10.79
CA GLY A 48 24.70 1.37 -10.81
C GLY A 48 23.51 1.06 -9.92
N ALA A 49 22.56 1.96 -10.02
CA ALA A 49 21.28 1.90 -9.34
C ALA A 49 20.21 2.65 -10.13
N SER A 50 18.95 2.32 -9.86
CA SER A 50 17.79 3.06 -10.37
C SER A 50 16.81 3.35 -9.23
N VAL A 51 16.31 4.58 -9.21
CA VAL A 51 15.39 5.09 -8.19
C VAL A 51 14.12 5.58 -8.86
N LEU A 52 12.98 5.13 -8.36
CA LEU A 52 11.66 5.58 -8.74
C LEU A 52 10.91 6.08 -7.50
N VAL A 53 10.33 7.28 -7.58
CA VAL A 53 9.40 7.81 -6.59
C VAL A 53 8.11 8.17 -7.29
N ILE A 54 7.01 7.56 -6.82
CA ILE A 54 5.66 7.79 -7.31
C ILE A 54 4.88 8.47 -6.19
N CYS A 55 4.27 9.63 -6.45
CA CYS A 55 3.34 10.30 -5.55
C CYS A 55 2.02 10.55 -6.26
N ASN A 56 0.92 10.02 -5.72
CA ASN A 56 -0.44 10.12 -6.27
C ASN A 56 -0.48 9.81 -7.78
N GLU A 57 0.01 8.61 -8.13
CA GLU A 57 0.11 8.10 -9.51
C GLU A 57 1.07 8.86 -10.44
N LYS A 58 1.73 9.92 -9.95
CA LYS A 58 2.71 10.68 -10.72
C LYS A 58 4.12 10.26 -10.36
N GLN A 59 4.92 9.98 -11.37
CA GLN A 59 6.34 9.78 -11.22
C GLN A 59 7.03 11.13 -10.93
N ILE A 60 7.49 11.30 -9.69
CA ILE A 60 8.21 12.50 -9.24
C ILE A 60 9.70 12.36 -9.51
N VAL A 61 10.25 11.17 -9.28
CA VAL A 61 11.66 10.84 -9.54
C VAL A 61 11.72 9.57 -10.38
N ARG A 62 12.54 9.61 -11.44
CA ARG A 62 12.93 8.46 -12.28
C ARG A 62 14.35 8.69 -12.76
N GLN A 63 15.30 8.21 -11.96
CA GLN A 63 16.71 8.47 -12.16
C GLN A 63 17.51 7.18 -12.05
N SER A 64 18.63 7.15 -12.75
CA SER A 64 19.58 6.04 -12.76
C SER A 64 20.99 6.59 -12.65
N TYR A 65 21.85 5.80 -12.03
CA TYR A 65 23.21 6.19 -11.65
C TYR A 65 24.16 5.02 -11.92
N GLY A 66 25.44 5.31 -12.13
CA GLY A 66 26.50 4.31 -12.30
C GLY A 66 26.29 3.33 -13.47
N PHE A 67 26.98 2.20 -13.43
CA PHE A 67 27.08 1.29 -14.57
C PHE A 67 26.27 0.00 -14.39
N ALA A 68 25.46 -0.32 -15.40
CA ALA A 68 24.81 -1.61 -15.54
C ALA A 68 25.84 -2.70 -15.89
N VAL A 69 26.86 -2.35 -16.68
CA VAL A 69 28.00 -3.21 -17.03
C VAL A 69 29.30 -2.42 -16.95
N ILE A 70 30.09 -2.67 -15.89
CA ILE A 70 31.37 -2.00 -15.62
C ILE A 70 32.39 -2.25 -16.74
N GLU A 71 32.52 -3.50 -17.18
CA GLU A 71 33.59 -3.92 -18.10
C GLU A 71 33.45 -3.31 -19.50
N THR A 72 32.24 -2.94 -19.89
CA THR A 72 31.94 -2.32 -21.19
C THR A 72 31.48 -0.87 -21.07
N GLY A 73 31.48 -0.29 -19.87
CA GLY A 73 31.05 1.08 -19.62
C GLY A 73 29.58 1.35 -19.98
N ILE A 74 28.70 0.33 -19.90
CA ILE A 74 27.26 0.53 -20.17
C ILE A 74 26.64 1.15 -18.92
N GLU A 75 26.17 2.37 -19.05
CA GLU A 75 25.48 3.11 -18.00
C GLU A 75 24.11 2.50 -17.67
N THR A 76 23.70 2.69 -16.42
CA THR A 76 22.36 2.32 -15.98
C THR A 76 21.36 3.35 -16.49
N THR A 77 20.22 2.87 -16.95
CA THR A 77 19.09 3.70 -17.37
C THR A 77 17.81 3.19 -16.70
N PRO A 78 16.70 3.95 -16.72
CA PRO A 78 15.46 3.48 -16.10
C PRO A 78 14.85 2.20 -16.70
N VAL A 79 15.27 1.84 -17.92
CA VAL A 79 14.90 0.57 -18.58
C VAL A 79 15.88 -0.58 -18.29
N THR A 80 16.96 -0.33 -17.54
CA THR A 80 17.93 -1.36 -17.17
C THR A 80 17.27 -2.39 -16.27
N ASN A 81 17.41 -3.67 -16.63
CA ASN A 81 16.81 -4.78 -15.90
C ASN A 81 17.78 -5.34 -14.86
N PHE A 82 17.38 -5.28 -13.60
CA PHE A 82 18.10 -5.81 -12.45
C PHE A 82 17.49 -7.14 -12.03
N ARG A 83 18.30 -8.05 -11.50
CA ARG A 83 17.77 -9.23 -10.80
C ARG A 83 17.02 -8.76 -9.56
N LEU A 84 15.74 -9.11 -9.47
CA LEU A 84 14.87 -8.69 -8.38
C LEU A 84 15.13 -9.43 -7.07
N ALA A 85 15.73 -10.62 -7.13
CA ALA A 85 15.86 -11.51 -5.98
C ALA A 85 14.49 -11.68 -5.30
N SER A 86 14.42 -11.66 -3.97
CA SER A 86 13.16 -11.87 -3.24
C SER A 86 12.01 -10.89 -3.53
N LEU A 87 12.23 -9.78 -4.26
CA LEU A 87 11.09 -9.03 -4.82
C LEU A 87 10.27 -9.86 -5.80
N THR A 88 10.84 -10.92 -6.39
CA THR A 88 10.15 -11.91 -7.25
C THR A 88 8.93 -12.53 -6.57
N LYS A 89 8.96 -12.69 -5.25
CA LYS A 89 7.91 -13.36 -4.47
C LYS A 89 6.54 -12.69 -4.64
N GLN A 90 6.47 -11.37 -4.83
CA GLN A 90 5.20 -10.68 -5.10
C GLN A 90 4.54 -11.14 -6.41
N PHE A 91 5.33 -11.45 -7.44
CA PHE A 91 4.84 -11.95 -8.72
C PHE A 91 4.42 -13.41 -8.63
N THR A 92 5.19 -14.24 -7.93
CA THR A 92 4.81 -15.63 -7.66
C THR A 92 3.51 -15.71 -6.85
N ALA A 93 3.34 -14.86 -5.84
CA ALA A 93 2.10 -14.77 -5.08
C ALA A 93 0.91 -14.33 -5.95
N ALA A 94 1.11 -13.33 -6.82
CA ALA A 94 0.10 -12.89 -7.78
C ALA A 94 -0.29 -13.99 -8.77
N ALA A 95 0.67 -14.76 -9.29
CA ALA A 95 0.39 -15.89 -10.18
C ALA A 95 -0.49 -16.95 -9.53
N VAL A 96 -0.23 -17.27 -8.25
CA VAL A 96 -1.03 -18.22 -7.48
C VAL A 96 -2.43 -17.68 -7.22
N LEU A 97 -2.56 -16.41 -6.84
CA LEU A 97 -3.85 -15.77 -6.61
C LEU A 97 -4.68 -15.68 -7.89
N LEU A 98 -4.06 -15.31 -9.02
CA LEU A 98 -4.72 -15.28 -10.32
C LEU A 98 -5.28 -16.65 -10.72
N LEU A 99 -4.53 -17.72 -10.49
CA LEU A 99 -5.02 -19.09 -10.71
C LEU A 99 -6.13 -19.48 -9.73
N ALA A 100 -6.03 -19.08 -8.46
CA ALA A 100 -7.07 -19.35 -7.46
C ALA A 100 -8.39 -18.63 -7.80
N GLU A 101 -8.31 -17.44 -8.40
CA GLU A 101 -9.47 -16.70 -8.90
C GLU A 101 -10.11 -17.38 -10.10
N GLU A 102 -9.32 -17.65 -11.14
CA GLU A 102 -9.83 -18.10 -12.45
C GLU A 102 -10.18 -19.58 -12.48
N GLN A 103 -9.53 -20.37 -11.63
CA GLN A 103 -9.63 -21.82 -11.62
C GLN A 103 -9.86 -22.32 -10.19
N SER A 104 -10.80 -21.71 -9.46
CA SER A 104 -11.11 -22.04 -8.07
C SER A 104 -11.48 -23.51 -7.81
N GLU A 105 -11.93 -24.24 -8.83
CA GLU A 105 -12.13 -25.70 -8.77
C GLU A 105 -10.81 -26.48 -8.85
N ARG A 106 -9.81 -25.93 -9.52
CA ARG A 106 -8.51 -26.58 -9.77
C ARG A 106 -7.48 -26.20 -8.72
N LEU A 107 -7.40 -24.94 -8.29
CA LEU A 107 -6.46 -24.46 -7.27
C LEU A 107 -7.19 -23.69 -6.18
N GLN A 108 -7.01 -24.13 -4.94
CA GLN A 108 -7.49 -23.45 -3.74
C GLN A 108 -6.32 -23.20 -2.80
N LEU A 109 -6.31 -22.06 -2.13
CA LEU A 109 -5.21 -21.70 -1.22
C LEU A 109 -5.06 -22.68 -0.05
N ASP A 110 -6.12 -23.39 0.31
CA ASP A 110 -6.11 -24.38 1.40
C ASP A 110 -5.89 -25.82 0.90
N ASP A 111 -5.53 -25.99 -0.39
CA ASP A 111 -5.07 -27.26 -0.93
C ASP A 111 -3.82 -27.76 -0.20
N LEU A 112 -3.85 -29.02 0.24
CA LEU A 112 -2.69 -29.69 0.83
C LEU A 112 -1.65 -29.98 -0.26
N ILE A 113 -0.49 -29.31 -0.16
CA ILE A 113 0.51 -29.28 -1.24
C ILE A 113 0.98 -30.67 -1.62
N ARG A 114 1.23 -31.53 -0.63
CA ARG A 114 1.71 -32.89 -0.86
C ARG A 114 0.65 -33.74 -1.56
N ARG A 115 -0.58 -33.73 -1.04
CA ARG A 115 -1.63 -34.65 -1.49
C ARG A 115 -2.11 -34.35 -2.91
N LYS A 116 -2.17 -33.07 -3.27
CA LYS A 116 -2.75 -32.63 -4.54
C LYS A 116 -1.69 -32.28 -5.58
N TRP A 117 -0.63 -31.60 -5.17
CA TRP A 117 0.28 -30.96 -6.11
C TRP A 117 1.63 -31.65 -6.19
N LEU A 118 2.25 -32.00 -5.07
CA LEU A 118 3.65 -32.40 -4.93
C LEU A 118 3.79 -33.71 -4.11
N PRO A 119 3.32 -34.86 -4.64
CA PRO A 119 3.19 -36.11 -3.87
C PRO A 119 4.51 -36.76 -3.44
N THR A 120 5.64 -36.32 -4.03
CA THR A 120 6.98 -36.77 -3.65
C THR A 120 7.44 -36.20 -2.32
N LEU A 121 6.83 -35.12 -1.83
CA LEU A 121 7.17 -34.55 -0.52
C LEU A 121 6.92 -35.56 0.62
N PRO A 122 7.74 -35.52 1.69
CA PRO A 122 7.66 -36.48 2.78
C PRO A 122 6.41 -36.28 3.64
N LEU A 123 6.02 -37.31 4.41
CA LEU A 123 4.82 -37.28 5.26
C LEU A 123 4.83 -36.14 6.29
N ALA A 124 6.01 -35.66 6.70
CA ALA A 124 6.13 -34.50 7.57
C ALA A 124 5.45 -33.22 7.01
N THR A 125 5.26 -33.11 5.69
CA THR A 125 4.64 -31.95 5.03
C THR A 125 3.15 -32.12 4.75
N ASP A 126 2.51 -33.18 5.25
CA ASP A 126 1.16 -33.59 4.83
C ASP A 126 0.04 -32.60 5.25
N ALA A 127 0.32 -31.72 6.21
CA ALA A 127 -0.57 -30.65 6.67
C ALA A 127 -0.28 -29.27 6.06
N ILE A 128 0.74 -29.14 5.21
CA ILE A 128 1.12 -27.86 4.60
C ILE A 128 0.17 -27.54 3.44
N THR A 129 -0.35 -26.31 3.41
CA THR A 129 -1.23 -25.80 2.35
C THR A 129 -0.50 -24.78 1.48
N ILE A 130 -1.07 -24.44 0.32
CA ILE A 130 -0.56 -23.34 -0.53
C ILE A 130 -0.48 -22.02 0.25
N ARG A 131 -1.50 -21.71 1.06
CA ARG A 131 -1.54 -20.53 1.94
C ARG A 131 -0.34 -20.49 2.88
N HIS A 132 0.00 -21.63 3.50
CA HIS A 132 1.17 -21.71 4.37
C HIS A 132 2.49 -21.41 3.65
N LEU A 133 2.62 -21.77 2.37
CA LEU A 133 3.78 -21.42 1.55
C LEU A 133 3.83 -19.91 1.28
N LEU A 134 2.70 -19.32 0.86
CA LEU A 134 2.60 -17.88 0.53
C LEU A 134 2.94 -16.99 1.72
N THR A 135 2.59 -17.42 2.94
CA THR A 135 2.71 -16.62 4.17
C THR A 135 3.92 -17.00 5.04
N HIS A 136 4.83 -17.86 4.55
CA HIS A 136 5.99 -18.36 5.31
C HIS A 136 5.62 -18.98 6.67
N THR A 137 4.50 -19.70 6.73
CA THR A 137 4.04 -20.41 7.95
C THR A 137 4.02 -21.92 7.79
N SER A 138 4.67 -22.44 6.76
CA SER A 138 4.70 -23.87 6.43
C SER A 138 5.56 -24.70 7.38
N GLY A 139 6.62 -24.12 7.95
CA GLY A 139 7.66 -24.85 8.65
C GLY A 139 8.55 -25.70 7.72
N LEU A 140 8.40 -25.56 6.40
CA LEU A 140 9.19 -26.28 5.40
C LEU A 140 10.68 -25.96 5.58
N ILE A 141 11.54 -26.96 5.39
CA ILE A 141 13.00 -26.76 5.41
C ILE A 141 13.39 -25.83 4.28
N ASP A 142 14.23 -24.83 4.55
CA ASP A 142 14.79 -23.99 3.49
C ASP A 142 15.90 -24.78 2.78
N TYR A 143 15.80 -24.94 1.46
CA TYR A 143 16.71 -25.77 0.68
C TYR A 143 18.14 -25.24 0.75
N GLU A 144 18.29 -23.91 0.86
CA GLU A 144 19.60 -23.27 1.01
C GLU A 144 20.33 -23.69 2.29
N GLU A 145 19.61 -24.08 3.36
CA GLU A 145 20.23 -24.56 4.61
C GLU A 145 20.76 -25.99 4.53
N VAL A 146 20.26 -26.78 3.58
CA VAL A 146 20.66 -28.18 3.36
C VAL A 146 21.36 -28.38 2.02
N LEU A 147 21.59 -27.29 1.29
CA LEU A 147 22.27 -27.26 0.01
C LEU A 147 23.74 -27.60 0.20
N VAL A 148 24.24 -28.51 -0.64
CA VAL A 148 25.68 -28.73 -0.78
C VAL A 148 26.23 -27.65 -1.73
N PRO A 149 27.16 -26.79 -1.27
CA PRO A 149 27.69 -25.74 -2.11
C PRO A 149 28.36 -26.29 -3.37
N ASP A 150 28.00 -25.74 -4.52
CA ASP A 150 28.65 -25.96 -5.80
C ASP A 150 28.97 -24.60 -6.44
N THR A 151 30.20 -24.49 -6.94
CA THR A 151 30.68 -23.28 -7.62
C THR A 151 30.59 -23.39 -9.15
N ASP A 152 30.28 -24.58 -9.68
CA ASP A 152 30.05 -24.77 -11.10
C ASP A 152 28.67 -24.22 -11.50
N LEU A 153 28.67 -23.05 -12.16
CA LEU A 153 27.46 -22.40 -12.65
C LEU A 153 26.75 -23.18 -13.77
N ASN A 154 27.30 -24.29 -14.26
CA ASN A 154 26.57 -25.21 -15.13
C ASN A 154 25.59 -26.10 -14.34
N ASN A 155 25.73 -26.18 -13.01
CA ASN A 155 24.89 -26.98 -12.11
C ASN A 155 23.96 -26.09 -11.25
N GLN A 156 23.47 -24.98 -11.83
CA GLN A 156 22.48 -24.15 -11.11
C GLN A 156 21.22 -24.95 -10.80
N LEU A 157 20.69 -24.75 -9.60
CA LEU A 157 19.44 -25.35 -9.17
C LEU A 157 18.25 -24.67 -9.83
N HIS A 158 17.28 -25.49 -10.22
CA HIS A 158 15.95 -25.09 -10.63
C HIS A 158 14.93 -25.41 -9.54
N ASP A 159 13.71 -24.87 -9.66
CA ASP A 159 12.61 -25.12 -8.72
C ASP A 159 12.32 -26.63 -8.54
N SER A 160 12.54 -27.45 -9.58
CA SER A 160 12.44 -28.91 -9.51
C SER A 160 13.51 -29.55 -8.63
N ASP A 161 14.74 -29.05 -8.68
CA ASP A 161 15.83 -29.57 -7.86
C ASP A 161 15.59 -29.24 -6.38
N VAL A 162 14.96 -28.10 -6.10
CA VAL A 162 14.48 -27.73 -4.76
C VAL A 162 13.47 -28.78 -4.25
N LEU A 163 12.50 -29.20 -5.06
CA LEU A 163 11.57 -30.27 -4.69
C LEU A 163 12.30 -31.59 -4.40
N ASP A 164 13.32 -31.94 -5.20
CA ASP A 164 14.09 -33.16 -5.02
C ASP A 164 14.93 -33.13 -3.73
N ILE A 165 15.57 -32.00 -3.42
CA ILE A 165 16.24 -31.78 -2.13
C ILE A 165 15.26 -31.98 -0.98
N LEU A 166 14.07 -31.39 -1.06
CA LEU A 166 13.05 -31.46 0.00
C LEU A 166 12.42 -32.84 0.15
N THR A 167 12.40 -33.66 -0.90
CA THR A 167 11.92 -35.05 -0.83
C THR A 167 12.72 -35.88 0.19
N SER A 168 13.99 -35.54 0.40
CA SER A 168 14.85 -36.19 1.41
C SER A 168 14.67 -35.67 2.84
N GLN A 169 13.92 -34.57 3.04
CA GLN A 169 13.79 -33.87 4.31
C GLN A 169 12.52 -34.27 5.07
N ASN A 170 12.49 -35.46 5.68
CA ASN A 170 11.33 -35.94 6.47
C ASN A 170 11.18 -35.25 7.84
N ARG A 171 11.17 -33.91 7.85
CA ARG A 171 11.01 -33.03 9.01
C ARG A 171 10.53 -31.66 8.57
N THR A 172 10.00 -30.89 9.50
CA THR A 172 9.75 -29.45 9.38
C THR A 172 10.45 -28.73 10.54
N TYR A 173 10.68 -27.43 10.44
CA TYR A 173 11.17 -26.64 11.58
C TYR A 173 10.18 -26.60 12.73
N PHE A 174 8.89 -26.61 12.42
CA PHE A 174 7.81 -26.62 13.40
C PHE A 174 6.57 -27.31 12.84
N SER A 175 5.71 -27.73 13.75
CA SER A 175 4.42 -28.35 13.45
C SER A 175 3.45 -28.00 14.59
N PRO A 176 2.14 -27.78 14.32
CA PRO A 176 1.51 -27.82 12.99
C PRO A 176 1.91 -26.63 12.12
N ALA A 177 1.75 -26.77 10.80
CA ALA A 177 1.84 -25.64 9.87
C ALA A 177 0.82 -24.55 10.26
N GLY A 178 1.16 -23.28 10.04
CA GLY A 178 0.38 -22.13 10.50
C GLY A 178 0.73 -21.66 11.92
N SER A 179 1.46 -22.45 12.72
CA SER A 179 1.72 -22.11 14.13
C SER A 179 2.78 -21.04 14.38
N ARG A 180 3.69 -20.83 13.42
CA ARG A 180 4.81 -19.88 13.51
C ARG A 180 5.16 -19.35 12.13
N TYR A 181 5.88 -18.23 12.10
CA TYR A 181 6.56 -17.74 10.91
C TYR A 181 7.98 -18.30 10.84
N ARG A 182 8.42 -18.62 9.62
CA ARG A 182 9.83 -18.71 9.25
C ARG A 182 9.94 -18.52 7.75
N TYR A 183 10.69 -17.50 7.34
CA TYR A 183 10.97 -17.24 5.94
C TYR A 183 11.59 -18.48 5.28
N SER A 184 11.09 -18.87 4.11
CA SER A 184 11.58 -20.04 3.39
C SER A 184 11.55 -19.82 1.88
N ASN A 185 12.72 -19.84 1.24
CA ASN A 185 12.84 -19.77 -0.21
C ASN A 185 12.23 -21.01 -0.88
N SER A 186 12.39 -22.20 -0.27
CA SER A 186 11.71 -23.44 -0.67
C SER A 186 10.23 -23.26 -0.93
N GLY A 187 9.52 -22.51 -0.07
CA GLY A 187 8.08 -22.33 -0.22
C GLY A 187 7.72 -21.68 -1.55
N TYR A 188 8.49 -20.69 -1.98
CA TYR A 188 8.24 -19.97 -3.22
C TYR A 188 8.72 -20.73 -4.47
N ALA A 189 9.80 -21.51 -4.36
CA ALA A 189 10.18 -22.46 -5.42
C ALA A 189 9.06 -23.50 -5.67
N LEU A 190 8.49 -24.07 -4.59
CA LEU A 190 7.37 -24.99 -4.72
C LEU A 190 6.10 -24.32 -5.28
N LEU A 191 5.85 -23.05 -4.98
CA LEU A 191 4.73 -22.31 -5.56
C LEU A 191 4.88 -22.14 -7.08
N ALA A 192 6.08 -21.93 -7.60
CA ALA A 192 6.31 -21.91 -9.05
C ALA A 192 5.93 -23.25 -9.69
N LEU A 193 6.37 -24.39 -9.12
CA LEU A 193 5.97 -25.71 -9.61
C LEU A 193 4.45 -25.95 -9.52
N ILE A 194 3.78 -25.40 -8.51
CA ILE A 194 2.32 -25.48 -8.38
C ILE A 194 1.65 -24.66 -9.49
N VAL A 195 2.15 -23.46 -9.80
CA VAL A 195 1.67 -22.64 -10.93
C VAL A 195 1.84 -23.41 -12.25
N GLU A 196 2.97 -24.09 -12.46
CA GLU A 196 3.17 -24.91 -13.65
C GLU A 196 2.17 -26.06 -13.75
N ARG A 197 2.03 -26.83 -12.66
CA ARG A 197 1.09 -27.95 -12.59
C ARG A 197 -0.34 -27.49 -12.74
N ALA A 198 -0.72 -26.35 -12.18
CA ALA A 198 -2.05 -25.79 -12.26
C ALA A 198 -2.34 -25.17 -13.63
N SER A 199 -1.41 -24.48 -14.27
CA SER A 199 -1.65 -23.85 -15.57
C SER A 199 -1.40 -24.76 -16.78
N GLY A 200 -0.56 -25.79 -16.61
CA GLY A 200 -0.03 -26.59 -17.73
C GLY A 200 1.01 -25.84 -18.58
N LYS A 201 1.50 -24.68 -18.10
CA LYS A 201 2.52 -23.85 -18.76
C LYS A 201 3.79 -23.84 -17.92
N ARG A 202 4.93 -23.56 -18.54
CA ARG A 202 6.16 -23.25 -17.79
C ARG A 202 5.95 -21.99 -16.97
N PHE A 203 6.63 -21.88 -15.83
CA PHE A 203 6.42 -20.75 -14.92
C PHE A 203 6.75 -19.41 -15.59
N ALA A 204 7.86 -19.34 -16.34
CA ALA A 204 8.25 -18.15 -17.09
C ALA A 204 7.21 -17.75 -18.16
N ASP A 205 6.68 -18.73 -18.90
CA ASP A 205 5.66 -18.49 -19.93
C ASP A 205 4.34 -18.01 -19.29
N PHE A 206 3.95 -18.59 -18.15
CA PHE A 206 2.77 -18.16 -17.42
C PHE A 206 2.90 -16.71 -16.95
N LEU A 207 4.02 -16.35 -16.30
CA LEU A 207 4.25 -14.98 -15.86
C LEU A 207 4.25 -13.99 -17.02
N TYR A 208 4.90 -14.34 -18.14
CA TYR A 208 4.89 -13.50 -19.32
C TYR A 208 3.49 -13.28 -19.87
N GLU A 209 2.73 -14.34 -20.14
CA GLU A 209 1.42 -14.23 -20.76
C GLU A 209 0.36 -13.62 -19.85
N ARG A 210 0.43 -13.89 -18.55
CA ARG A 210 -0.64 -13.59 -17.60
C ARG A 210 -0.39 -12.35 -16.76
N ILE A 211 0.86 -11.92 -16.62
CA ILE A 211 1.24 -10.76 -15.80
C ILE A 211 2.00 -9.74 -16.64
N PHE A 212 3.14 -10.10 -17.23
CA PHE A 212 4.02 -9.09 -17.84
C PHE A 212 3.43 -8.49 -19.12
N LEU A 213 2.89 -9.32 -20.01
CA LEU A 213 2.32 -8.86 -21.28
C LEU A 213 1.05 -8.01 -21.07
N PRO A 214 0.06 -8.41 -20.24
CA PRO A 214 -1.14 -7.59 -19.99
C PRO A 214 -0.85 -6.26 -19.28
N LEU A 215 0.24 -6.20 -18.50
CA LEU A 215 0.69 -4.98 -17.83
C LEU A 215 1.70 -4.17 -18.65
N GLU A 216 1.98 -4.59 -19.89
CA GLU A 216 2.96 -3.95 -20.78
C GLU A 216 4.38 -3.89 -20.20
N MET A 217 4.73 -4.82 -19.30
CA MET A 217 6.04 -4.96 -18.67
C MET A 217 7.04 -5.67 -19.61
N HIS A 218 7.32 -5.07 -20.76
CA HIS A 218 8.04 -5.72 -21.86
C HIS A 218 9.52 -6.04 -21.60
N GLY A 219 10.14 -5.38 -20.61
CA GLY A 219 11.51 -5.66 -20.17
C GLY A 219 11.59 -6.73 -19.07
N THR A 220 10.49 -7.00 -18.36
CA THR A 220 10.45 -7.96 -17.26
C THR A 220 10.45 -9.41 -17.76
N ILE A 221 11.27 -10.25 -17.12
CA ILE A 221 11.40 -11.66 -17.49
C ILE A 221 11.74 -12.54 -16.29
N ALA A 222 11.15 -13.73 -16.21
CA ALA A 222 11.66 -14.82 -15.38
C ALA A 222 12.78 -15.51 -16.18
N PHE A 223 14.04 -15.28 -15.77
CA PHE A 223 15.19 -15.59 -16.60
C PHE A 223 15.55 -17.08 -16.55
N GLU A 224 15.57 -17.72 -17.71
CA GLU A 224 16.06 -19.07 -17.91
C GLU A 224 17.25 -19.04 -18.87
N ASN A 225 18.42 -19.47 -18.39
CA ASN A 225 19.62 -19.55 -19.20
C ASN A 225 19.43 -20.48 -20.41
N GLY A 226 19.92 -20.08 -21.57
CA GLY A 226 19.78 -20.83 -22.82
C GLY A 226 18.39 -20.76 -23.48
N ASN A 227 17.33 -20.38 -22.75
CA ASN A 227 15.99 -20.20 -23.30
C ASN A 227 15.62 -18.73 -23.52
N SER A 228 16.21 -17.82 -22.73
CA SER A 228 15.84 -16.40 -22.73
C SER A 228 17.05 -15.47 -22.64
N THR A 229 16.85 -14.19 -22.89
CA THR A 229 17.88 -13.15 -22.75
C THR A 229 17.30 -11.95 -22.01
N VAL A 230 18.03 -11.44 -21.03
CA VAL A 230 17.65 -10.21 -20.31
C VAL A 230 18.08 -9.00 -21.15
N MET A 231 17.12 -8.25 -21.68
CA MET A 231 17.37 -7.00 -22.38
C MET A 231 17.85 -5.93 -21.39
N HIS A 232 18.76 -5.04 -21.80
CA HIS A 232 19.30 -3.97 -20.94
C HIS A 232 19.77 -4.46 -19.56
N ARG A 233 20.34 -5.67 -19.50
CA ARG A 233 20.73 -6.33 -18.24
C ARG A 233 21.76 -5.52 -17.46
N ALA A 234 21.52 -5.31 -16.18
CA ALA A 234 22.57 -5.04 -15.20
C ALA A 234 23.22 -6.35 -14.77
N PHE A 235 24.55 -6.43 -14.82
CA PHE A 235 25.29 -7.51 -14.18
C PHE A 235 25.53 -7.18 -12.71
N GLY A 236 25.44 -8.17 -11.83
CA GLY A 236 25.70 -7.99 -10.39
C GLY A 236 27.18 -7.91 -10.05
N TYR A 237 27.53 -7.08 -9.07
CA TYR A 237 28.90 -6.88 -8.60
C TYR A 237 29.02 -6.97 -7.07
N SER A 238 30.16 -7.42 -6.59
CA SER A 238 30.52 -7.37 -5.18
C SER A 238 31.79 -6.57 -4.98
N ASP A 239 31.84 -5.77 -3.91
CA ASP A 239 33.11 -5.21 -3.46
C ASP A 239 33.94 -6.33 -2.84
N ILE A 240 35.07 -6.64 -3.48
CA ILE A 240 36.06 -7.60 -3.01
C ILE A 240 37.39 -6.86 -2.96
N SER A 241 37.91 -6.65 -1.74
CA SER A 241 39.19 -5.96 -1.51
C SER A 241 39.24 -4.54 -2.13
N SER A 242 38.16 -3.78 -1.97
CA SER A 242 38.02 -2.40 -2.49
C SER A 242 38.01 -2.33 -4.02
N SER A 243 37.49 -3.38 -4.66
CA SER A 243 37.33 -3.47 -6.10
C SER A 243 36.03 -4.17 -6.48
N TRP A 244 35.33 -3.63 -7.48
CA TRP A 244 34.08 -4.21 -7.97
C TRP A 244 34.37 -5.43 -8.85
N THR A 245 34.04 -6.61 -8.33
CA THR A 245 34.14 -7.88 -9.04
C THR A 245 32.76 -8.33 -9.50
N ARG A 246 32.63 -8.78 -10.74
CA ARG A 246 31.36 -9.34 -11.25
C ARG A 246 31.00 -10.61 -10.48
N THR A 247 29.86 -10.58 -9.81
CA THR A 247 29.29 -11.68 -9.02
C THR A 247 27.80 -11.78 -9.32
N ASP A 248 27.49 -12.03 -10.59
CA ASP A 248 26.14 -11.87 -11.13
C ASP A 248 25.23 -13.09 -10.91
N GLN A 249 25.80 -14.28 -10.74
CA GLN A 249 25.11 -15.55 -10.59
C GLN A 249 25.82 -16.43 -9.55
N ASP A 250 25.06 -17.29 -8.91
CA ASP A 250 25.50 -18.38 -8.04
C ASP A 250 24.67 -19.65 -8.32
N GLN A 251 24.82 -20.66 -7.46
CA GLN A 251 24.15 -21.95 -7.57
C GLN A 251 22.61 -21.87 -7.53
N THR A 252 22.02 -20.91 -6.80
CA THR A 252 20.56 -20.84 -6.59
C THR A 252 19.87 -19.86 -7.53
N SER A 253 20.65 -19.12 -8.30
CA SER A 253 20.21 -18.07 -9.21
C SER A 253 19.24 -18.47 -10.33
N ALA A 254 19.07 -19.77 -10.61
CA ALA A 254 18.13 -20.30 -11.60
C ALA A 254 16.80 -20.79 -10.99
N VAL A 255 16.64 -20.71 -9.66
CA VAL A 255 15.36 -20.93 -8.99
C VAL A 255 14.45 -19.72 -9.28
N LEU A 256 13.33 -19.96 -9.96
CA LEU A 256 12.51 -18.88 -10.49
C LEU A 256 11.55 -18.34 -9.45
N GLY A 257 10.88 -19.21 -8.69
CA GLY A 257 9.76 -18.83 -7.83
C GLY A 257 10.13 -17.91 -6.67
N ASP A 258 11.35 -18.02 -6.15
CA ASP A 258 11.83 -17.26 -5.01
C ASP A 258 12.62 -15.99 -5.39
N GLY A 259 13.24 -15.95 -6.58
CA GLY A 259 14.23 -14.91 -6.90
C GLY A 259 14.56 -14.64 -8.38
N GLY A 260 14.06 -15.44 -9.33
CA GLY A 260 14.57 -15.47 -10.72
C GLY A 260 14.06 -14.39 -11.68
N ILE A 261 13.27 -13.40 -11.24
CA ILE A 261 12.77 -12.33 -12.13
C ILE A 261 13.82 -11.22 -12.28
N TYR A 262 13.98 -10.73 -13.51
CA TYR A 262 14.64 -9.48 -13.84
C TYR A 262 13.60 -8.44 -14.23
N SER A 263 13.75 -7.20 -13.75
CA SER A 263 12.87 -6.08 -14.10
C SER A 263 13.57 -4.74 -13.98
N SER A 264 12.97 -3.72 -14.59
CA SER A 264 13.40 -2.32 -14.54
C SER A 264 12.44 -1.47 -13.69
N ILE A 265 12.85 -0.26 -13.33
CA ILE A 265 11.95 0.66 -12.62
C ILE A 265 10.77 1.10 -13.51
N ASP A 266 10.94 1.16 -14.82
CA ASP A 266 9.86 1.48 -15.78
C ASP A 266 8.76 0.42 -15.80
N ASP A 267 9.14 -0.85 -15.71
CA ASP A 267 8.16 -1.93 -15.65
C ASP A 267 7.58 -2.08 -14.23
N LEU A 268 8.38 -1.83 -13.19
CA LEU A 268 7.87 -1.83 -11.82
C LEU A 268 6.89 -0.67 -11.54
N LEU A 269 6.96 0.44 -12.29
CA LEU A 269 5.91 1.48 -12.28
C LEU A 269 4.55 0.90 -12.69
N LYS A 270 4.51 0.06 -13.74
CA LYS A 270 3.28 -0.56 -14.25
C LYS A 270 2.77 -1.63 -13.29
N TRP A 271 3.69 -2.40 -12.72
CA TRP A 271 3.39 -3.33 -11.64
C TRP A 271 2.75 -2.64 -10.44
N ASP A 272 3.36 -1.56 -9.92
CA ASP A 272 2.83 -0.80 -8.78
C ASP A 272 1.42 -0.27 -9.07
N ALA A 273 1.19 0.31 -10.25
CA ALA A 273 -0.12 0.79 -10.67
C ALA A 273 -1.18 -0.32 -10.70
N ALA A 274 -0.82 -1.53 -11.15
CA ALA A 274 -1.73 -2.68 -11.18
C ALA A 274 -2.13 -3.20 -9.80
N LEU A 275 -1.44 -2.79 -8.73
CA LEU A 275 -1.77 -3.14 -7.35
C LEU A 275 -2.76 -2.17 -6.69
N TYR A 276 -3.23 -1.14 -7.41
CA TYR A 276 -4.25 -0.19 -6.96
C TYR A 276 -5.60 -0.38 -7.66
N ASP A 277 -5.68 -1.20 -8.70
CA ASP A 277 -6.91 -1.46 -9.44
C ASP A 277 -7.09 -2.94 -9.81
N ASN A 278 -8.16 -3.23 -10.54
CA ASN A 278 -8.61 -4.60 -10.80
C ASN A 278 -8.16 -5.15 -12.16
N ARG A 279 -7.13 -4.56 -12.80
CA ARG A 279 -6.70 -5.00 -14.13
C ARG A 279 -5.94 -6.33 -14.12
N LEU A 280 -5.33 -6.69 -12.98
CA LEU A 280 -4.60 -7.95 -12.79
C LEU A 280 -5.34 -8.90 -11.84
N LEU A 281 -5.51 -8.49 -10.58
CA LEU A 281 -6.18 -9.27 -9.54
C LEU A 281 -7.47 -8.57 -9.14
N ASN A 282 -8.51 -9.33 -8.79
CA ASN A 282 -9.73 -8.73 -8.27
C ASN A 282 -9.53 -8.16 -6.84
N PRO A 283 -10.47 -7.33 -6.33
CA PRO A 283 -10.34 -6.70 -5.01
C PRO A 283 -10.14 -7.68 -3.85
N GLU A 284 -10.75 -8.87 -3.91
CA GLU A 284 -10.64 -9.87 -2.85
C GLU A 284 -9.24 -10.49 -2.81
N SER A 285 -8.63 -10.76 -3.97
CA SER A 285 -7.25 -11.24 -4.03
C SER A 285 -6.23 -10.18 -3.65
N LEU A 286 -6.42 -8.92 -4.03
CA LEU A 286 -5.58 -7.82 -3.54
C LEU A 286 -5.67 -7.70 -2.02
N ARG A 287 -6.89 -7.83 -1.47
CA ARG A 287 -7.10 -7.85 -0.02
C ARG A 287 -6.37 -9.04 0.62
N LEU A 288 -6.47 -10.24 0.06
CA LEU A 288 -5.74 -11.43 0.55
C LEU A 288 -4.22 -11.23 0.48
N MET A 289 -3.71 -10.64 -0.59
CA MET A 289 -2.28 -10.39 -0.80
C MET A 289 -1.70 -9.48 0.29
N PHE A 290 -2.42 -8.41 0.64
CA PHE A 290 -1.96 -7.38 1.57
C PHE A 290 -2.48 -7.56 3.01
N THR A 291 -3.29 -8.57 3.30
CA THR A 291 -3.73 -8.84 4.68
C THR A 291 -2.56 -9.43 5.48
N PRO A 292 -2.16 -8.84 6.61
CA PRO A 292 -1.17 -9.42 7.49
C PRO A 292 -1.66 -10.76 8.06
N VAL A 293 -0.87 -11.82 7.91
CA VAL A 293 -1.23 -13.18 8.39
C VAL A 293 -0.43 -13.58 9.62
N THR A 294 0.84 -13.19 9.71
CA THR A 294 1.72 -13.57 10.81
C THR A 294 2.71 -12.46 11.13
N MET A 295 3.15 -12.41 12.39
CA MET A 295 4.35 -11.65 12.76
C MET A 295 5.59 -12.34 12.21
N THR A 296 6.55 -11.55 11.74
CA THR A 296 7.88 -12.03 11.37
C THR A 296 8.84 -11.98 12.55
N ASP A 297 10.07 -12.45 12.35
CA ASP A 297 11.15 -12.31 13.34
C ASP A 297 11.67 -10.86 13.43
N GLU A 298 11.31 -9.99 12.49
CA GLU A 298 11.63 -8.56 12.52
C GLU A 298 10.60 -7.82 13.40
N PRO A 299 11.03 -7.03 14.41
CA PRO A 299 10.13 -6.34 15.33
C PRO A 299 9.14 -5.43 14.60
N GLY A 300 7.84 -5.59 14.86
CA GLY A 300 6.78 -4.77 14.27
C GLY A 300 6.49 -5.05 12.80
N VAL A 301 7.11 -6.08 12.20
CA VAL A 301 6.89 -6.46 10.81
C VAL A 301 6.02 -7.71 10.75
N GLN A 302 4.93 -7.63 9.99
CA GLN A 302 4.05 -8.74 9.63
C GLN A 302 4.30 -9.18 8.19
N TYR A 303 3.77 -10.35 7.82
CA TYR A 303 3.86 -10.87 6.46
C TYR A 303 2.47 -11.20 5.88
N GLY A 304 2.22 -10.72 4.67
CA GLY A 304 1.10 -11.09 3.80
C GLY A 304 1.52 -12.13 2.76
N MET A 305 0.92 -12.14 1.57
CA MET A 305 1.33 -13.07 0.51
C MET A 305 2.36 -12.40 -0.40
N GLY A 306 3.65 -12.60 -0.11
CA GLY A 306 4.76 -12.03 -0.88
C GLY A 306 5.13 -10.60 -0.47
N TRP A 307 4.61 -10.12 0.66
CA TRP A 307 4.79 -8.75 1.15
C TRP A 307 5.03 -8.72 2.65
N LYS A 308 5.97 -7.88 3.08
CA LYS A 308 6.11 -7.44 4.47
C LYS A 308 5.20 -6.24 4.72
N ILE A 309 4.69 -6.12 5.93
CA ILE A 309 3.74 -5.08 6.33
C ILE A 309 4.19 -4.49 7.67
N THR A 310 4.33 -3.17 7.75
CA THR A 310 4.74 -2.43 8.95
C THR A 310 3.88 -1.20 9.09
N GLY A 311 2.85 -1.25 9.94
CA GLY A 311 1.87 -0.16 10.04
C GLY A 311 1.13 0.05 8.72
N ASP A 312 1.24 1.25 8.14
CA ASP A 312 0.66 1.63 6.84
C ASP A 312 1.57 1.31 5.63
N MET A 313 2.78 0.78 5.87
CA MET A 313 3.76 0.45 4.84
C MET A 313 3.63 -1.01 4.39
N ILE A 314 3.55 -1.22 3.09
CA ILE A 314 3.61 -2.52 2.41
C ILE A 314 4.91 -2.55 1.61
N TRP A 315 5.78 -3.51 1.89
CA TRP A 315 7.12 -3.49 1.32
C TRP A 315 7.70 -4.89 1.14
N HIS A 316 8.78 -4.99 0.37
CA HIS A 316 9.63 -6.17 0.35
C HIS A 316 11.04 -5.74 -0.02
N SER A 317 12.06 -6.48 0.45
CA SER A 317 13.45 -6.34 0.01
C SER A 317 13.90 -7.55 -0.80
N GLY A 318 14.87 -7.35 -1.68
CA GLY A 318 15.46 -8.41 -2.51
C GLY A 318 16.98 -8.37 -2.35
N SER A 319 17.57 -9.50 -1.97
CA SER A 319 19.00 -9.64 -1.82
C SER A 319 19.46 -10.98 -2.38
N THR A 320 20.51 -10.95 -3.17
CA THR A 320 21.20 -12.12 -3.75
C THR A 320 22.63 -11.72 -4.08
N ILE A 321 23.42 -12.64 -4.63
CA ILE A 321 24.78 -12.33 -5.05
C ILE A 321 24.80 -11.15 -6.03
N GLY A 322 25.53 -10.09 -5.68
CA GLY A 322 25.69 -8.90 -6.52
C GLY A 322 24.48 -7.98 -6.70
N PHE A 323 23.37 -8.16 -5.98
CA PHE A 323 22.20 -7.25 -6.08
C PHE A 323 21.55 -6.98 -4.71
N ARG A 324 21.06 -5.74 -4.53
CA ARG A 324 20.26 -5.31 -3.38
C ARG A 324 19.14 -4.38 -3.83
N ASN A 325 17.90 -4.72 -3.51
CA ASN A 325 16.71 -4.04 -4.01
C ASN A 325 15.67 -3.85 -2.91
N VAL A 326 14.82 -2.84 -3.06
CA VAL A 326 13.66 -2.62 -2.19
C VAL A 326 12.53 -1.93 -2.94
N ILE A 327 11.30 -2.29 -2.58
CA ILE A 327 10.08 -1.55 -2.90
C ILE A 327 9.36 -1.22 -1.59
N LEU A 328 9.04 0.04 -1.39
CA LEU A 328 8.26 0.55 -0.27
C LEU A 328 6.98 1.19 -0.82
N ARG A 329 5.82 0.77 -0.34
CA ARG A 329 4.52 1.34 -0.71
C ARG A 329 3.83 1.86 0.54
N PHE A 330 3.26 3.05 0.44
CA PHE A 330 2.42 3.69 1.46
C PHE A 330 1.08 4.03 0.80
N PRO A 331 0.17 3.05 0.63
CA PRO A 331 -1.07 3.24 -0.14
C PRO A 331 -1.92 4.41 0.36
N MET A 332 -2.02 4.57 1.69
CA MET A 332 -2.78 5.67 2.31
C MET A 332 -2.20 7.06 2.04
N ARG A 333 -0.94 7.13 1.63
CA ARG A 333 -0.24 8.38 1.32
C ARG A 333 0.00 8.56 -0.18
N GLY A 334 -0.49 7.62 -1.00
CA GLY A 334 -0.24 7.59 -2.44
C GLY A 334 1.24 7.57 -2.81
N LEU A 335 2.13 7.02 -1.96
CA LEU A 335 3.58 7.08 -2.16
C LEU A 335 4.15 5.68 -2.40
N THR A 336 4.97 5.53 -3.44
CA THR A 336 5.80 4.35 -3.68
C THR A 336 7.24 4.78 -3.93
N VAL A 337 8.20 4.10 -3.30
CA VAL A 337 9.64 4.28 -3.52
C VAL A 337 10.25 2.93 -3.92
N ILE A 338 10.95 2.90 -5.05
CA ILE A 338 11.64 1.71 -5.55
C ILE A 338 13.11 2.06 -5.73
N VAL A 339 14.00 1.21 -5.19
CA VAL A 339 15.44 1.32 -5.40
C VAL A 339 15.97 -0.05 -5.83
N LEU A 340 16.55 -0.11 -7.04
CA LEU A 340 17.19 -1.30 -7.58
C LEU A 340 18.69 -1.04 -7.70
N THR A 341 19.53 -2.01 -7.33
CA THR A 341 20.99 -1.86 -7.37
C THR A 341 21.67 -3.16 -7.82
N ASN A 342 22.78 -3.05 -8.55
CA ASN A 342 23.61 -4.19 -8.96
C ASN A 342 24.93 -4.27 -8.17
N ARG A 343 24.85 -4.02 -6.85
CA ARG A 343 25.93 -4.27 -5.90
C ARG A 343 25.48 -5.02 -4.66
N ASN A 344 26.42 -5.67 -3.97
CA ASN A 344 26.17 -6.46 -2.75
C ASN A 344 26.01 -5.64 -1.46
N HIS A 345 26.31 -4.35 -1.45
CA HIS A 345 26.08 -3.44 -0.33
C HIS A 345 26.09 -1.97 -0.79
N PRO A 346 25.53 -1.03 0.01
CA PRO A 346 24.69 -1.23 1.18
C PRO A 346 23.29 -1.74 0.82
N GLU A 347 22.53 -2.21 1.81
CA GLU A 347 21.09 -2.46 1.66
C GLU A 347 20.35 -1.14 1.39
N PRO A 348 19.45 -1.07 0.38
CA PRO A 348 18.80 0.18 0.01
C PRO A 348 17.61 0.55 0.90
N TYR A 349 17.23 -0.28 1.88
CA TYR A 349 16.04 -0.05 2.70
C TYR A 349 16.07 1.29 3.45
N ASP A 350 17.12 1.59 4.21
CA ASP A 350 17.22 2.84 4.98
C ASP A 350 17.27 4.08 4.06
N MET A 351 17.92 3.93 2.90
CA MET A 351 17.94 4.96 1.87
C MET A 351 16.54 5.20 1.30
N ALA A 352 15.81 4.13 0.97
CA ALA A 352 14.44 4.22 0.47
C ALA A 352 13.48 4.80 1.52
N ILE A 353 13.67 4.50 2.82
CA ILE A 353 12.93 5.13 3.93
C ILE A 353 13.25 6.62 4.02
N THR A 354 14.54 6.99 3.90
CA THR A 354 14.96 8.40 3.91
C THR A 354 14.35 9.18 2.73
N ILE A 355 14.34 8.59 1.53
CA ILE A 355 13.63 9.10 0.36
C ILE A 355 12.14 9.22 0.69
N ALA A 356 11.50 8.14 1.16
CA ALA A 356 10.08 8.15 1.50
C ALA A 356 9.72 9.24 2.52
N HIS A 357 10.57 9.49 3.52
CA HIS A 357 10.37 10.57 4.51
C HIS A 357 10.48 11.97 3.90
N HIS A 358 11.36 12.18 2.93
CA HIS A 358 11.41 13.44 2.17
C HIS A 358 10.16 13.64 1.33
N PHE A 359 9.65 12.56 0.74
CA PHE A 359 8.46 12.54 -0.11
C PHE A 359 7.18 12.16 0.62
N PHE A 360 7.18 12.08 1.96
CA PHE A 360 5.97 12.02 2.76
C PHE A 360 5.27 13.34 2.54
N CYS A 361 4.49 13.36 1.46
CA CYS A 361 4.22 14.50 0.61
C CYS A 361 4.33 15.78 1.42
N ARG A 362 5.53 16.40 1.44
CA ARG A 362 5.78 17.62 2.21
C ARG A 362 4.73 18.61 1.75
N ASP A 363 3.71 18.81 2.59
CA ASP A 363 2.55 19.67 2.41
C ASP A 363 2.44 20.29 1.01
N HIS A 364 2.09 19.48 0.01
CA HIS A 364 1.68 20.01 -1.29
C HIS A 364 0.18 20.21 -1.25
N ASN A 365 -0.16 21.23 -0.45
CA ASN A 365 -1.49 21.69 -0.05
C ASN A 365 -2.30 20.62 0.72
N PRO A 366 -2.67 20.81 2.01
CA PRO A 366 -4.11 20.66 2.24
C PRO A 366 -4.69 21.60 1.22
N VAL A 367 -5.58 21.13 0.34
CA VAL A 367 -6.27 21.99 -0.61
C VAL A 367 -6.47 23.34 0.08
N THR A 368 -5.77 24.39 -0.35
CA THR A 368 -5.82 25.70 0.33
C THR A 368 -7.17 26.39 0.05
N ASN A 369 -8.17 25.60 -0.33
CA ASN A 369 -9.60 25.80 -0.27
C ASN A 369 -10.36 24.45 -0.39
N ALA A 370 -9.94 23.36 0.28
CA ALA A 370 -10.91 22.35 0.70
C ALA A 370 -11.04 22.53 2.19
N SER A 371 -12.09 23.25 2.54
CA SER A 371 -13.06 22.67 3.45
C SER A 371 -12.82 21.17 3.66
N LEU A 372 -12.30 20.79 4.82
CA LEU A 372 -12.36 19.39 5.22
C LEU A 372 -13.84 19.09 5.40
N ASP A 373 -14.55 18.69 4.34
CA ASP A 373 -15.98 18.40 4.36
C ASP A 373 -16.19 16.97 4.88
N VAL A 374 -16.40 16.84 6.19
CA VAL A 374 -16.78 15.57 6.82
C VAL A 374 -18.26 15.34 6.56
N PHE A 375 -18.59 14.31 5.76
CA PHE A 375 -19.97 13.90 5.55
C PHE A 375 -20.36 12.78 6.52
N PHE A 376 -21.35 13.03 7.36
CA PHE A 376 -21.98 12.01 8.20
C PHE A 376 -23.28 11.53 7.55
N VAL A 377 -23.37 10.24 7.22
CA VAL A 377 -24.64 9.63 6.79
C VAL A 377 -25.28 8.95 8.00
N VAL A 378 -26.52 9.34 8.30
CA VAL A 378 -27.30 8.89 9.46
C VAL A 378 -28.55 8.16 8.96
N ASP A 379 -28.57 6.83 9.12
CA ASP A 379 -29.72 5.99 8.83
C ASP A 379 -30.72 6.01 10.00
N THR A 380 -31.96 6.44 9.72
CA THR A 380 -33.09 6.41 10.66
C THR A 380 -34.21 5.49 10.19
N SER A 381 -34.03 4.78 9.07
CA SER A 381 -35.06 3.96 8.42
C SER A 381 -35.54 2.78 9.27
N SER A 382 -34.70 2.28 10.18
CA SER A 382 -35.04 1.21 11.13
C SER A 382 -35.49 1.72 12.51
N THR A 383 -35.60 3.03 12.70
CA THR A 383 -35.94 3.64 14.01
C THR A 383 -37.36 4.20 14.00
N ASN A 384 -38.18 3.84 14.99
CA ASN A 384 -39.52 4.43 15.21
C ASN A 384 -39.42 5.81 15.87
N LEU A 385 -38.63 6.72 15.30
CA LEU A 385 -38.49 8.09 15.79
C LEU A 385 -39.64 8.96 15.28
N ASN A 386 -40.24 9.75 16.17
CA ASN A 386 -41.22 10.76 15.76
C ASN A 386 -40.53 12.08 15.34
N VAL A 387 -41.27 12.97 14.67
CA VAL A 387 -40.75 14.23 14.12
C VAL A 387 -40.09 15.12 15.19
N ALA A 388 -40.59 15.11 16.43
CA ALA A 388 -40.04 15.92 17.52
C ALA A 388 -38.71 15.33 18.05
N GLU A 389 -38.63 14.01 18.20
CA GLU A 389 -37.40 13.30 18.58
C GLU A 389 -36.31 13.47 17.51
N PHE A 390 -36.70 13.41 16.24
CA PHE A 390 -35.79 13.67 15.11
C PHE A 390 -35.24 15.10 15.14
N GLY A 391 -36.09 16.10 15.42
CA GLY A 391 -35.67 17.50 15.58
C GLY A 391 -34.69 17.72 16.75
N GLN A 392 -34.85 16.99 17.85
CA GLN A 392 -33.95 17.06 19.00
C GLN A 392 -32.57 16.47 18.72
N ILE A 393 -32.52 15.30 18.06
CA ILE A 393 -31.26 14.67 17.63
C ILE A 393 -30.51 15.59 16.67
N LYS A 394 -31.22 16.19 15.71
CA LYS A 394 -30.65 17.16 14.76
C LYS A 394 -30.04 18.38 15.48
N SER A 395 -30.72 18.90 16.50
CA SER A 395 -30.24 20.04 17.29
C SER A 395 -29.02 19.68 18.17
N ALA A 396 -29.03 18.51 18.79
CA ALA A 396 -27.92 18.03 19.63
C ALA A 396 -26.64 17.83 18.82
N LEU A 397 -26.74 17.18 17.64
CA LEU A 397 -25.61 16.99 16.74
C LEU A 397 -25.05 18.33 16.23
N ARG A 398 -25.92 19.30 15.95
CA ARG A 398 -25.50 20.66 15.57
C ARG A 398 -24.67 21.34 16.68
N GLY A 399 -25.09 21.24 17.94
CA GLY A 399 -24.34 21.79 19.06
C GLY A 399 -22.97 21.15 19.27
N VAL A 400 -22.84 19.84 19.01
CA VAL A 400 -21.56 19.12 19.04
C VAL A 400 -20.64 19.60 17.92
N ILE A 401 -21.18 19.82 16.72
CA ILE A 401 -20.43 20.31 15.55
C ILE A 401 -19.97 21.74 15.73
N ASP A 402 -20.84 22.63 16.20
CA ASP A 402 -20.50 24.04 16.44
C ASP A 402 -19.38 24.17 17.51
N GLY A 403 -19.27 23.20 18.43
CA GLY A 403 -18.17 23.09 19.39
C GLY A 403 -16.87 22.50 18.82
N LEU A 404 -16.95 21.70 17.75
CA LEU A 404 -15.80 21.07 17.08
C LEU A 404 -15.23 21.95 15.93
N ALA A 405 -16.06 22.81 15.35
CA ALA A 405 -15.72 23.67 14.23
C ALA A 405 -14.91 24.91 14.67
N SER A 406 -13.66 24.71 15.11
CA SER A 406 -12.69 25.80 15.17
C SER A 406 -12.14 26.08 13.76
N GLY A 407 -12.79 27.01 13.06
CA GLY A 407 -12.21 27.82 11.97
C GLY A 407 -11.77 27.16 10.66
N SER A 408 -11.73 25.83 10.51
CA SER A 408 -11.21 25.21 9.27
C SER A 408 -11.83 23.87 8.86
N VAL A 409 -12.76 23.31 9.65
CA VAL A 409 -13.42 22.02 9.36
C VAL A 409 -14.87 22.27 8.95
N GLN A 410 -15.32 21.65 7.86
CA GLN A 410 -16.67 21.77 7.33
C GLN A 410 -17.40 20.43 7.48
N ILE A 411 -18.67 20.43 7.89
CA ILE A 411 -19.36 19.17 8.24
C ILE A 411 -20.76 19.18 7.64
N ALA A 412 -21.07 18.17 6.84
CA ALA A 412 -22.39 17.96 6.25
C ALA A 412 -23.00 16.65 6.78
N ILE A 413 -24.29 16.66 7.13
CA ILE A 413 -24.99 15.47 7.62
C ILE A 413 -26.14 15.13 6.69
N LEU A 414 -26.22 13.86 6.27
CA LEU A 414 -27.27 13.30 5.42
C LEU A 414 -28.12 12.36 6.27
N PHE A 415 -29.38 12.72 6.51
CA PHE A 415 -30.35 11.87 7.19
C PHE A 415 -31.15 11.03 6.18
N TYR A 416 -31.26 9.72 6.41
CA TYR A 416 -32.00 8.80 5.54
C TYR A 416 -33.15 8.13 6.32
N GLY A 417 -34.42 8.41 5.96
CA GLY A 417 -35.61 7.93 6.68
C GLY A 417 -36.92 8.00 5.90
N SER A 418 -38.03 7.56 6.52
CA SER A 418 -39.35 7.29 5.92
C SER A 418 -40.06 8.49 5.30
N THR A 419 -39.70 9.71 5.69
CA THR A 419 -39.99 10.93 4.94
C THR A 419 -38.68 11.41 4.33
N THR A 420 -38.45 11.08 3.06
CA THR A 420 -37.19 11.33 2.37
C THR A 420 -36.98 12.84 2.20
N THR A 421 -36.37 13.47 3.19
CA THR A 421 -35.85 14.85 3.10
C THR A 421 -34.36 14.80 3.37
N VAL A 422 -33.58 14.97 2.31
CA VAL A 422 -32.15 15.27 2.41
C VAL A 422 -32.03 16.68 2.98
N ASP A 423 -31.55 16.77 4.21
CA ASP A 423 -31.57 18.00 5.00
C ASP A 423 -30.17 18.29 5.54
N ILE A 424 -29.54 19.35 5.02
CA ILE A 424 -28.13 19.67 5.28
C ILE A 424 -28.07 20.73 6.37
N VAL A 425 -27.42 20.40 7.48
CA VAL A 425 -27.42 21.23 8.70
C VAL A 425 -26.43 22.40 8.61
N HIS A 426 -25.42 22.31 7.73
CA HIS A 426 -24.48 23.39 7.42
C HIS A 426 -23.93 23.23 6.00
N ALA A 427 -23.89 24.32 5.22
CA ALA A 427 -23.25 24.37 3.90
C ALA A 427 -22.72 25.79 3.63
N PRO A 428 -21.52 25.96 3.05
CA PRO A 428 -21.05 27.29 2.66
C PRO A 428 -21.91 27.87 1.52
N THR A 429 -22.01 29.19 1.45
CA THR A 429 -22.73 29.94 0.39
C THR A 429 -22.20 29.70 -1.03
N ASN A 430 -21.06 29.01 -1.17
CA ASN A 430 -20.30 28.92 -2.42
C ASN A 430 -20.42 27.52 -3.08
N GLU A 431 -21.00 26.53 -2.39
CA GLU A 431 -21.17 25.15 -2.91
C GLU A 431 -22.64 24.71 -3.03
N THR A 432 -23.57 25.67 -2.93
CA THR A 432 -25.02 25.41 -2.99
C THR A 432 -25.46 24.70 -4.28
N GLU A 433 -24.68 24.85 -5.36
CA GLU A 433 -24.94 24.26 -6.68
C GLU A 433 -24.48 22.79 -6.79
N SER A 434 -23.33 22.41 -6.20
CA SER A 434 -22.87 21.02 -6.14
C SER A 434 -23.74 20.18 -5.21
N VAL A 435 -24.12 20.77 -4.07
CA VAL A 435 -25.09 20.20 -3.13
C VAL A 435 -26.47 20.01 -3.77
N GLY A 436 -26.94 21.00 -4.55
CA GLY A 436 -28.19 20.90 -5.31
C GLY A 436 -28.17 19.79 -6.36
N ARG A 437 -27.03 19.56 -7.04
CA ARG A 437 -26.84 18.49 -8.03
C ARG A 437 -26.85 17.10 -7.40
N ILE A 438 -26.21 16.92 -6.24
CA ILE A 438 -26.21 15.66 -5.48
C ILE A 438 -27.64 15.31 -5.05
N LYS A 439 -28.34 16.28 -4.44
CA LYS A 439 -29.74 16.13 -4.03
C LYS A 439 -30.63 15.75 -5.22
N THR A 440 -30.50 16.44 -6.34
CA THR A 440 -31.28 16.18 -7.56
C THR A 440 -30.99 14.79 -8.14
N LYS A 441 -29.73 14.33 -8.19
CA LYS A 441 -29.37 12.99 -8.72
C LYS A 441 -29.87 11.86 -7.82
N ILE A 442 -29.82 12.03 -6.49
CA ILE A 442 -30.34 11.06 -5.52
C ILE A 442 -31.88 10.97 -5.64
N GLU A 443 -32.56 12.12 -5.75
CA GLU A 443 -34.02 12.19 -5.91
C GLU A 443 -34.48 11.66 -7.29
N GLN A 444 -33.72 11.91 -8.36
CA GLN A 444 -34.04 11.45 -9.73
C GLN A 444 -33.89 9.93 -9.93
N LYS A 445 -33.00 9.25 -9.18
CA LYS A 445 -32.86 7.78 -9.27
C LYS A 445 -33.99 7.00 -8.57
N GLN A 446 -35.03 7.67 -8.04
CA GLN A 446 -36.21 7.07 -7.40
C GLN A 446 -35.89 5.93 -6.41
N PHE A 447 -34.95 6.14 -5.49
CA PHE A 447 -34.77 5.23 -4.35
C PHE A 447 -35.97 5.37 -3.38
N ARG A 448 -37.10 4.72 -3.72
CA ARG A 448 -38.32 4.70 -2.90
C ARG A 448 -38.28 3.47 -1.97
N PRO A 449 -38.25 3.64 -0.63
CA PRO A 449 -38.19 2.51 0.30
C PRO A 449 -39.37 1.54 0.18
N ASN A 450 -40.55 2.06 -0.18
CA ASN A 450 -41.78 1.27 -0.24
C ASN A 450 -41.85 0.23 -1.38
N ASN A 451 -40.81 0.09 -2.21
CA ASN A 451 -40.74 -0.92 -3.28
C ASN A 451 -39.46 -1.77 -3.28
N MET A 452 -38.62 -1.72 -2.23
CA MET A 452 -37.39 -2.53 -2.18
C MET A 452 -37.56 -3.78 -1.30
N PRO A 453 -37.56 -5.02 -1.86
CA PRO A 453 -38.00 -6.19 -1.10
C PRO A 453 -36.94 -6.87 -0.21
N ASN A 454 -35.69 -6.37 -0.15
CA ASN A 454 -34.57 -7.17 0.38
C ASN A 454 -33.31 -6.31 0.78
N PRO A 455 -32.63 -6.62 1.92
CA PRO A 455 -31.39 -6.00 2.41
C PRO A 455 -30.19 -5.93 1.43
N SER A 456 -30.04 -6.88 0.51
CA SER A 456 -28.97 -6.88 -0.51
C SER A 456 -29.10 -5.73 -1.51
N THR A 457 -30.33 -5.33 -1.83
CA THR A 457 -30.62 -4.16 -2.68
C THR A 457 -30.27 -2.84 -2.01
N PHE A 458 -30.30 -2.81 -0.67
CA PHE A 458 -29.94 -1.65 0.14
C PHE A 458 -28.43 -1.46 0.21
N ASN A 459 -27.63 -2.51 0.41
CA ASN A 459 -26.17 -2.41 0.35
C ASN A 459 -25.70 -1.97 -1.05
N MET A 460 -26.34 -2.43 -2.13
CA MET A 460 -26.06 -1.92 -3.48
C MET A 460 -26.40 -0.43 -3.64
N ALA A 461 -27.51 0.04 -3.05
CA ALA A 461 -27.88 1.46 -3.07
C ALA A 461 -26.90 2.32 -2.24
N LEU A 462 -26.43 1.80 -1.12
CA LEU A 462 -25.43 2.44 -0.26
C LEU A 462 -24.07 2.53 -0.94
N THR A 463 -23.58 1.43 -1.53
CA THR A 463 -22.33 1.41 -2.31
C THR A 463 -22.40 2.31 -3.54
N GLU A 464 -23.56 2.39 -4.21
CA GLU A 464 -23.75 3.30 -5.35
C GLU A 464 -23.84 4.78 -4.90
N MET A 465 -24.41 5.08 -3.73
CA MET A 465 -24.38 6.42 -3.13
C MET A 465 -22.97 6.81 -2.71
N GLU A 466 -22.23 5.93 -2.04
CA GLU A 466 -20.81 6.10 -1.71
C GLU A 466 -20.00 6.38 -2.98
N ARG A 467 -20.31 5.69 -4.09
CA ARG A 467 -19.67 5.92 -5.39
C ARG A 467 -20.03 7.25 -6.04
N ILE A 468 -21.28 7.72 -5.90
CA ILE A 468 -21.70 9.05 -6.38
C ILE A 468 -21.02 10.15 -5.54
N LEU A 469 -20.96 9.98 -4.23
CA LEU A 469 -20.31 10.91 -3.30
C LEU A 469 -18.80 10.97 -3.51
N ALA A 470 -18.12 9.82 -3.63
CA ALA A 470 -16.69 9.73 -3.88
C ALA A 470 -16.25 10.28 -5.25
N ARG A 471 -17.17 10.37 -6.21
CA ARG A 471 -16.91 10.96 -7.53
C ARG A 471 -17.07 12.47 -7.58
N GLU A 472 -17.98 13.01 -6.78
CA GLU A 472 -18.33 14.44 -6.79
C GLU A 472 -17.62 15.22 -5.67
N ILE A 473 -17.10 14.54 -4.63
CA ILE A 473 -16.44 15.15 -3.48
C ILE A 473 -15.14 14.39 -3.15
N PRO A 474 -13.96 15.05 -3.12
CA PRO A 474 -12.66 14.35 -2.99
C PRO A 474 -12.27 13.95 -1.55
N ALA A 475 -13.15 14.03 -0.55
CA ALA A 475 -12.81 13.91 0.88
C ALA A 475 -13.45 12.71 1.60
N GLY A 476 -12.86 12.30 2.73
CA GLY A 476 -13.21 11.08 3.50
C GLY A 476 -14.62 11.08 4.09
N ILE A 477 -15.35 9.98 3.88
CA ILE A 477 -16.72 9.76 4.36
C ILE A 477 -16.67 9.00 5.70
N VAL A 478 -17.43 9.46 6.71
CA VAL A 478 -17.58 8.76 7.99
C VAL A 478 -19.05 8.35 8.17
N VAL A 479 -19.33 7.05 8.13
CA VAL A 479 -20.68 6.50 8.36
C VAL A 479 -20.85 6.22 9.86
N ILE A 480 -21.88 6.78 10.49
CA ILE A 480 -22.17 6.53 11.92
C ILE A 480 -23.08 5.30 12.04
N ASP A 481 -22.66 4.33 12.84
CA ASP A 481 -23.40 3.09 13.10
C ASP A 481 -24.75 3.33 13.80
N LEU A 482 -25.77 2.59 13.35
CA LEU A 482 -27.15 2.52 13.87
C LEU A 482 -27.24 2.28 15.39
N THR A 483 -26.26 1.60 15.99
CA THR A 483 -26.24 1.31 17.44
C THR A 483 -26.04 2.56 18.31
N ILE A 484 -25.28 3.54 17.82
CA ILE A 484 -25.05 4.82 18.52
C ILE A 484 -26.34 5.64 18.54
N ILE A 485 -27.06 5.67 17.42
CA ILE A 485 -28.33 6.41 17.29
C ILE A 485 -29.41 5.80 18.17
N ASN A 486 -29.52 4.47 18.23
CA ASN A 486 -30.46 3.81 19.13
C ASN A 486 -30.15 4.12 20.61
N SER A 487 -28.88 4.24 20.99
CA SER A 487 -28.49 4.61 22.35
C SER A 487 -28.85 6.05 22.69
N ILE A 488 -28.68 6.99 21.74
CA ILE A 488 -29.10 8.38 21.90
C ILE A 488 -30.63 8.50 21.98
N ALA A 489 -31.37 7.78 21.14
CA ALA A 489 -32.83 7.76 21.14
C ALA A 489 -33.42 7.21 22.45
N VAL A 490 -32.80 6.15 23.01
CA VAL A 490 -33.20 5.59 24.30
C VAL A 490 -32.92 6.58 25.44
N ALA A 491 -31.78 7.29 25.41
CA ALA A 491 -31.45 8.32 26.39
C ALA A 491 -32.45 9.49 26.35
N LEU A 492 -32.85 9.95 25.16
CA LEU A 492 -33.85 11.03 25.00
C LEU A 492 -35.24 10.63 25.50
N ARG A 493 -35.63 9.36 25.35
CA ARG A 493 -36.92 8.84 25.85
C ARG A 493 -36.96 8.66 27.37
N THR A 494 -35.81 8.58 28.02
CA THR A 494 -35.69 8.28 29.45
C THR A 494 -35.32 9.50 30.31
N SER A 495 -34.86 10.59 29.72
CA SER A 495 -34.56 11.83 30.43
C SER A 495 -35.76 12.80 30.45
N THR A 496 -36.22 13.21 31.63
CA THR A 496 -37.31 14.19 31.78
C THR A 496 -36.89 15.66 31.71
N ASN A 497 -35.61 15.98 31.43
CA ASN A 497 -35.10 17.36 31.45
C ASN A 497 -34.10 17.65 30.30
N PHE A 498 -34.50 17.43 29.04
CA PHE A 498 -33.79 18.02 27.90
C PHE A 498 -34.38 19.41 27.59
N ALA A 499 -33.97 20.41 28.38
CA ALA A 499 -34.19 21.81 28.03
C ALA A 499 -32.89 22.36 27.43
N ALA A 500 -32.93 22.74 26.15
CA ALA A 500 -31.85 23.46 25.51
C ALA A 500 -31.70 24.84 26.17
N SER A 501 -30.74 25.00 27.08
CA SER A 501 -30.32 26.33 27.53
C SER A 501 -29.27 26.87 26.57
N SER A 502 -29.51 28.07 26.06
CA SER A 502 -28.67 28.82 25.10
C SER A 502 -27.30 29.28 25.63
N ASN A 503 -26.83 28.73 26.75
CA ASN A 503 -25.55 29.05 27.35
C ASN A 503 -24.77 27.73 27.49
N GLY A 504 -23.68 27.61 26.74
CA GLY A 504 -22.90 26.39 26.58
C GLY A 504 -22.49 25.72 27.88
N PHE A 505 -22.65 24.40 27.93
CA PHE A 505 -22.03 23.53 28.91
C PHE A 505 -20.65 23.08 28.42
N PRO A 506 -19.59 23.10 29.26
CA PRO A 506 -18.24 22.78 28.83
C PRO A 506 -18.02 21.27 28.84
N TRP A 507 -17.68 20.70 27.69
CA TRP A 507 -17.07 19.39 27.60
C TRP A 507 -15.55 19.57 27.60
N ALA A 508 -14.81 18.77 28.37
CA ALA A 508 -13.35 18.74 28.33
C ALA A 508 -12.87 17.45 27.66
N VAL A 509 -11.89 17.57 26.76
CA VAL A 509 -11.24 16.47 26.05
C VAL A 509 -9.86 16.23 26.67
N GLY A 510 -9.55 15.00 27.07
CA GLY A 510 -8.23 14.59 27.59
C GLY A 510 -7.72 13.31 26.93
N THR A 511 -6.39 13.15 26.87
CA THR A 511 -5.69 12.01 26.26
C THR A 511 -5.38 10.91 27.29
N CYS A 512 -5.61 9.64 26.94
CA CYS A 512 -5.20 8.49 27.76
C CYS A 512 -3.70 8.19 27.61
N GLY A 513 -2.96 8.11 28.72
CA GLY A 513 -1.59 7.61 28.74
C GLY A 513 -1.54 6.08 28.61
N THR A 514 -0.46 5.56 28.02
CA THR A 514 -0.22 4.13 27.79
C THR A 514 -0.16 3.34 29.10
N GLY A 515 -1.08 2.37 29.28
CA GLY A 515 -1.02 1.38 30.36
C GLY A 515 -2.30 1.09 31.17
N MET A 516 -3.51 1.30 30.64
CA MET A 516 -4.76 0.97 31.37
C MET A 516 -5.55 -0.18 30.72
N GLU A 517 -5.84 -1.22 31.51
CA GLU A 517 -6.95 -2.16 31.30
C GLU A 517 -8.18 -1.72 32.11
N LEU A 518 -9.39 -1.81 31.55
CA LEU A 518 -10.65 -1.56 32.27
C LEU A 518 -11.60 -2.76 32.15
N THR A 519 -12.10 -3.20 33.30
CA THR A 519 -13.13 -4.25 33.46
C THR A 519 -14.51 -3.64 33.73
N ALA A 520 -15.57 -4.38 33.36
CA ALA A 520 -16.94 -3.89 33.30
C ALA A 520 -17.66 -3.86 34.66
N ALA A 521 -18.22 -2.70 35.03
CA ALA A 521 -19.44 -2.60 35.82
C ALA A 521 -20.10 -1.21 35.65
N GLY A 522 -21.17 -1.17 34.85
CA GLY A 522 -22.31 -0.28 35.12
C GLY A 522 -22.18 1.22 34.90
N THR A 523 -21.64 1.67 33.77
CA THR A 523 -22.07 2.83 32.93
C THR A 523 -20.98 3.01 31.87
N MET A 524 -21.36 2.92 30.60
CA MET A 524 -20.49 2.53 29.50
C MET A 524 -19.45 3.62 29.15
N CYS A 525 -18.16 3.28 29.18
CA CYS A 525 -17.08 4.02 28.53
C CYS A 525 -16.68 3.25 27.26
N ILE A 526 -16.61 3.93 26.11
CA ILE A 526 -16.10 3.34 24.86
C ILE A 526 -14.84 4.08 24.47
N CYS A 527 -13.74 3.34 24.27
CA CYS A 527 -12.49 3.86 23.75
C CYS A 527 -12.36 3.42 22.29
N THR A 528 -12.48 4.36 21.36
CA THR A 528 -12.11 4.18 19.95
C THR A 528 -11.31 5.41 19.56
N ASN A 529 -10.05 5.21 19.14
CA ASN A 529 -9.13 6.27 18.70
C ASN A 529 -8.87 7.41 19.71
N GLY A 530 -8.57 7.09 20.96
CA GLY A 530 -7.75 7.97 21.83
C GLY A 530 -8.46 9.06 22.66
N TYR A 531 -9.78 9.11 22.75
CA TYR A 531 -10.49 10.12 23.56
C TYR A 531 -11.61 9.51 24.44
N ILE A 532 -11.91 10.17 25.58
CA ILE A 532 -13.04 9.86 26.48
C ILE A 532 -13.92 11.11 26.64
N LEU A 533 -15.24 10.92 26.69
CA LEU A 533 -16.23 11.96 27.05
C LEU A 533 -16.80 11.69 28.44
N ARG A 534 -16.84 12.69 29.32
CA ARG A 534 -17.56 12.62 30.61
C ARG A 534 -18.20 13.97 31.00
N PRO A 535 -19.36 13.99 31.68
CA PRO A 535 -19.93 15.22 32.25
C PRO A 535 -19.13 15.67 33.48
N CYS A 536 -18.94 16.98 33.65
CA CYS A 536 -18.48 17.56 34.90
C CYS A 536 -19.67 17.70 35.87
N ASP A 537 -19.83 16.74 36.78
CA ASP A 537 -20.73 16.89 37.93
C ASP A 537 -19.95 17.32 39.18
N ASN A 538 -20.56 18.23 39.95
CA ASN A 538 -20.03 18.96 41.10
C ASN A 538 -19.46 18.09 42.25
N TYR A 539 -18.29 17.50 42.06
CA TYR A 539 -17.50 16.94 43.15
C TYR A 539 -16.07 17.48 43.14
N THR A 540 -15.79 18.35 44.10
CA THR A 540 -14.45 18.71 44.53
C THR A 540 -13.77 17.49 45.16
N SER A 541 -13.08 16.69 44.34
CA SER A 541 -11.84 15.94 44.63
C SER A 541 -11.76 14.67 43.79
N TRP A 542 -10.61 14.48 43.15
CA TRP A 542 -10.11 13.17 42.76
C TRP A 542 -8.72 13.01 43.39
N GLY A 543 -8.57 12.01 44.26
CA GLY A 543 -7.30 11.71 44.91
C GLY A 543 -6.29 11.11 43.93
N GLY A 544 -5.05 11.59 44.00
CA GLY A 544 -3.89 10.79 43.63
C GLY A 544 -2.87 11.38 42.67
N ILE A 545 -3.09 12.55 42.06
CA ILE A 545 -2.07 13.25 41.25
C ILE A 545 -2.19 14.76 41.50
N ASP A 546 -1.18 15.36 42.11
CA ASP A 546 -1.08 16.81 42.26
C ASP A 546 -0.76 17.44 40.89
N GLY A 547 -1.61 18.39 40.43
CA GLY A 547 -1.26 19.26 39.29
C GLY A 547 -2.36 19.71 38.32
N LEU A 548 -3.62 19.27 38.44
CA LEU A 548 -4.71 19.70 37.54
C LEU A 548 -5.88 20.33 38.30
N THR A 549 -6.01 21.66 38.20
CA THR A 549 -7.23 22.40 38.53
C THR A 549 -7.92 22.85 37.25
N CYS A 550 -9.25 22.76 37.20
CA CYS A 550 -10.03 23.35 36.11
C CYS A 550 -9.83 24.86 36.11
N ALA A 551 -9.17 25.40 35.07
CA ALA A 551 -8.97 26.84 34.94
C ALA A 551 -10.26 27.53 34.46
N ALA A 552 -10.63 28.63 35.12
CA ALA A 552 -11.64 29.57 34.62
C ALA A 552 -11.13 30.26 33.33
N PRO A 553 -12.02 30.76 32.45
CA PRO A 553 -11.65 31.18 31.12
C PRO A 553 -10.95 32.55 31.15
N SER A 554 -9.64 32.56 31.34
CA SER A 554 -8.68 33.56 30.83
C SER A 554 -7.32 33.39 31.51
N GLN A 555 -6.46 32.54 30.95
CA GLN A 555 -5.01 32.71 31.06
C GLN A 555 -4.28 31.74 30.12
N SER A 556 -3.37 32.29 29.31
CA SER A 556 -2.44 31.54 28.47
C SER A 556 -1.36 30.87 29.33
N ILE A 557 -1.12 29.58 29.13
CA ILE A 557 0.01 28.86 29.73
C ILE A 557 0.98 28.49 28.60
N THR A 558 2.23 28.95 28.73
CA THR A 558 3.36 28.50 27.92
C THR A 558 4.09 27.41 28.70
N VAL A 559 4.33 26.26 28.09
CA VAL A 559 5.14 25.18 28.67
C VAL A 559 6.17 24.75 27.61
N SER A 560 7.43 25.06 27.87
CA SER A 560 8.61 24.39 27.29
C SER A 560 8.80 23.02 28.00
N PHE A 561 9.38 21.99 27.40
CA PHE A 561 10.83 21.75 27.32
C PHE A 561 11.12 20.40 26.61
N GLU A 562 12.39 20.29 26.17
CA GLU A 562 13.31 19.12 25.97
C GLU A 562 12.86 17.85 25.24
#